data_AF-A0A5B8NSG4-F1
#
_entry.id   AF-A0A5B8NSG4-F1
#
_cell.length_a   1.000
_cell.length_b   1.000
_cell.length_c   1.000
_cell.angle_alpha   90.00
_cell.angle_beta   90.00
_cell.angle_gamma   90.00
#
_symmetry.space_group_name_H-M   'P 1'
#
loop_
_entity.id
_entity.type
_entity.pdbx_description
1 polymer ?
#
loop_
_entity_poly.entity_id
_entity_poly.type
_entity_poly.pdbx_seq_one_letter_code
_entity_poly.pdbx_strand_id
1 'polypeptide(L)'
;MERGLIWLPLLGIFIGLAWAGWHEYQKVEAYRLWAEQFDRAKYDIKAVLGQKDDTITWGKPAHPFPQALESFSLKEVSKIDLLVNGESISLDDPPRRGKPSIAFTFKQGETVMIPFTEVSLAAQWTQKLQELKAEEV
;
A
#
# COMPACT_ATOMS: atom_id res chain seq x y z
N MET A 1 -15.97 -49.53 -21.00
CA MET A 1 -16.54 -48.26 -20.51
C MET A 1 -15.55 -47.64 -19.53
N GLU A 2 -14.41 -47.13 -20.01
CA GLU A 2 -13.27 -46.74 -19.14
C GLU A 2 -12.87 -45.26 -19.27
N ARG A 3 -13.57 -44.49 -20.12
CA ARG A 3 -13.22 -43.09 -20.43
C ARG A 3 -13.77 -42.07 -19.42
N GLY A 4 -14.61 -42.47 -18.47
CA GLY A 4 -15.20 -41.58 -17.46
C GLY A 4 -14.29 -41.35 -16.25
N LEU A 5 -13.30 -42.22 -16.02
CA LEU A 5 -12.47 -42.18 -14.82
C LEU A 5 -11.49 -40.99 -14.82
N ILE A 6 -11.13 -40.46 -15.99
CA ILE A 6 -10.27 -39.27 -16.15
C ILE A 6 -11.04 -37.96 -15.91
N TRP A 7 -12.36 -37.96 -16.08
CA TRP A 7 -13.18 -36.76 -15.89
C TRP A 7 -13.33 -36.35 -14.42
N LEU A 8 -13.37 -37.32 -13.50
CA LEU A 8 -13.46 -37.05 -12.07
C LEU A 8 -12.23 -36.32 -11.50
N PRO A 9 -10.97 -36.74 -11.74
CA PRO A 9 -9.80 -35.99 -11.29
C PRO A 9 -9.69 -34.63 -11.99
N LEU A 10 -10.05 -34.53 -13.28
CA LEU A 10 -10.07 -33.26 -14.00
C LEU A 10 -11.07 -32.27 -13.38
N LEU A 11 -12.26 -32.75 -13.01
CA LEU A 11 -13.28 -31.96 -12.32
C LEU A 11 -12.79 -31.50 -10.94
N GLY A 12 -12.11 -32.37 -10.20
CA GLY A 12 -11.49 -32.02 -8.91
C GLY A 12 -10.47 -30.88 -9.05
N ILE A 13 -9.58 -30.97 -10.05
CA ILE A 13 -8.63 -29.89 -10.36
C ILE A 13 -9.36 -28.60 -10.71
N PHE A 14 -10.39 -28.66 -11.56
CA PHE A 14 -11.17 -27.50 -11.95
C PHE A 14 -11.84 -26.80 -10.75
N ILE A 15 -12.46 -27.57 -9.85
CA ILE A 15 -13.08 -27.03 -8.63
C ILE A 15 -12.01 -26.38 -7.74
N GLY A 16 -10.85 -27.01 -7.59
CA GLY A 16 -9.73 -26.44 -6.83
C GLY A 16 -9.23 -25.12 -7.42
N LEU A 17 -9.10 -25.04 -8.74
CA LEU A 17 -8.73 -23.80 -9.44
C LEU A 17 -9.80 -22.71 -9.32
N ALA A 18 -11.08 -23.07 -9.44
CA ALA A 18 -12.19 -22.12 -9.27
C ALA A 18 -12.22 -21.56 -7.83
N TRP A 19 -11.98 -22.39 -6.83
CA TRP A 19 -11.88 -21.96 -5.43
C TRP A 19 -10.67 -21.05 -5.20
N ALA A 20 -9.51 -21.40 -5.75
CA ALA A 20 -8.31 -20.56 -5.68
C ALA A 20 -8.54 -19.19 -6.36
N GLY A 21 -9.17 -19.19 -7.54
CA GLY A 21 -9.53 -17.96 -8.26
C GLY A 21 -10.53 -17.09 -7.49
N TRP A 22 -11.54 -17.71 -6.88
CA TRP A 22 -12.50 -16.99 -6.03
C TRP A 22 -11.82 -16.35 -4.83
N HIS A 23 -10.93 -17.08 -4.15
CA HIS A 23 -10.21 -16.57 -2.99
C HIS A 23 -9.29 -15.38 -3.35
N GLU A 24 -8.64 -15.44 -4.51
CA GLU A 24 -7.80 -14.33 -4.99
C GLU A 24 -8.63 -13.13 -5.43
N TYR A 25 -9.78 -13.36 -6.08
CA TYR A 25 -10.72 -12.30 -6.45
C TYR A 25 -11.21 -11.51 -5.23
N GLN A 26 -11.57 -12.20 -4.14
CA GLN A 26 -12.04 -11.55 -2.91
C GLN A 26 -10.99 -10.62 -2.29
N LYS A 27 -9.69 -10.98 -2.35
CA LYS A 27 -8.61 -10.11 -1.89
C LYS A 27 -8.51 -8.81 -2.70
N VAL A 28 -8.53 -8.94 -4.04
CA VAL A 28 -8.42 -7.79 -4.94
C VAL A 28 -9.64 -6.88 -4.79
N GLU A 29 -10.84 -7.45 -4.71
CA GLU A 29 -12.07 -6.69 -4.59
C GLU A 29 -12.17 -5.95 -3.25
N ALA A 30 -11.76 -6.59 -2.15
CA ALA A 30 -11.76 -5.93 -0.85
C ALA A 30 -10.75 -4.77 -0.79
N TYR A 31 -9.58 -4.91 -1.44
CA TYR A 31 -8.67 -3.77 -1.62
C TYR A 31 -9.29 -2.68 -2.50
N ARG A 32 -9.93 -3.05 -3.62
CA ARG A 32 -10.58 -2.09 -4.53
C ARG A 32 -11.60 -1.23 -3.77
N LEU A 33 -12.46 -1.87 -2.98
CA LEU A 33 -13.47 -1.20 -2.15
C LEU A 33 -12.84 -0.28 -1.10
N TRP A 34 -11.75 -0.72 -0.46
CA TRP A 34 -11.02 0.13 0.49
C TRP A 34 -10.38 1.34 -0.20
N ALA A 35 -9.82 1.16 -1.40
CA ALA A 35 -9.15 2.20 -2.18
C ALA A 35 -10.12 3.24 -2.76
N GLU A 36 -11.36 2.86 -3.06
CA GLU A 36 -12.36 3.69 -3.75
C GLU A 36 -12.73 4.99 -3.03
N GLN A 37 -12.54 5.03 -1.71
CA GLN A 37 -12.83 6.22 -0.90
C GLN A 37 -11.72 7.28 -0.89
N PHE A 38 -10.54 6.97 -1.45
CA PHE A 38 -9.35 7.83 -1.43
C PHE A 38 -9.07 8.43 -2.81
N ASP A 39 -8.50 9.63 -2.84
CA ASP A 39 -8.04 10.25 -4.08
C ASP A 39 -6.83 9.52 -4.64
N ARG A 40 -5.97 9.02 -3.75
CA ARG A 40 -4.82 8.19 -4.06
C ARG A 40 -4.73 7.06 -3.05
N ALA A 41 -4.57 5.83 -3.53
CA ALA A 41 -4.39 4.67 -2.68
C ALA A 41 -3.26 3.78 -3.19
N LYS A 42 -2.55 3.18 -2.24
CA LYS A 42 -1.51 2.18 -2.44
C LYS A 42 -1.83 0.95 -1.63
N TYR A 43 -1.79 -0.20 -2.30
CA TYR A 43 -1.63 -1.50 -1.67
C TYR A 43 -0.18 -1.92 -1.78
N ASP A 44 0.38 -2.39 -0.69
CA ASP A 44 1.70 -3.00 -0.67
C ASP A 44 1.67 -4.14 0.35
N ILE A 45 2.43 -5.20 0.09
CA ILE A 45 2.55 -6.33 1.01
C ILE A 45 3.10 -5.90 2.38
N LYS A 46 3.73 -4.72 2.50
CA LYS A 46 4.24 -4.18 3.77
C LYS A 46 3.27 -3.24 4.48
N ALA A 47 2.49 -2.45 3.74
CA ALA A 47 1.60 -1.43 4.30
C ALA A 47 0.55 -0.98 3.27
N VAL A 48 -0.63 -0.59 3.74
CA VAL A 48 -1.58 0.17 2.93
C VAL A 48 -1.47 1.65 3.23
N LEU A 49 -1.69 2.49 2.21
CA LEU A 49 -1.64 3.94 2.32
C LEU A 49 -2.71 4.56 1.43
N GLY A 50 -3.62 5.32 2.02
CA GLY A 50 -4.65 6.09 1.34
C GLY A 50 -4.48 7.57 1.68
N GLN A 51 -4.66 8.43 0.69
CA GLN A 51 -4.72 9.88 0.85
C GLN A 51 -6.06 10.36 0.32
N LYS A 52 -6.78 11.12 1.14
CA LYS A 52 -8.01 11.81 0.79
C LYS A 52 -7.92 13.24 1.31
N ASP A 53 -7.99 14.22 0.42
CA ASP A 53 -7.70 15.61 0.75
C ASP A 53 -6.35 15.68 1.51
N ASP A 54 -6.30 16.27 2.71
CA ASP A 54 -5.04 16.36 3.49
C ASP A 54 -4.89 15.21 4.49
N THR A 55 -5.81 14.25 4.47
CA THR A 55 -5.83 13.14 5.42
C THR A 55 -5.10 11.94 4.84
N ILE A 56 -4.14 11.44 5.60
CA ILE A 56 -3.45 10.19 5.33
C ILE A 56 -4.03 9.12 6.23
N THR A 57 -4.44 8.00 5.64
CA THR A 57 -4.85 6.78 6.34
C THR A 57 -3.90 5.66 5.96
N TRP A 58 -3.35 4.97 6.95
CA TRP A 58 -2.39 3.89 6.70
C TRP A 58 -2.57 2.75 7.69
N GLY A 59 -2.04 1.58 7.37
CA GLY A 59 -2.08 0.45 8.27
C GLY A 59 -1.46 -0.81 7.68
N LYS A 60 -1.76 -1.95 8.29
CA LYS A 60 -1.24 -3.25 7.86
C LYS A 60 -2.15 -3.89 6.82
N PRO A 61 -1.59 -4.47 5.74
CA PRO A 61 -2.37 -5.25 4.80
C PRO A 61 -2.92 -6.48 5.53
N ALA A 62 -4.23 -6.69 5.42
CA ALA A 62 -4.90 -7.83 6.03
C ALA A 62 -6.11 -8.21 5.18
N HIS A 63 -6.51 -9.49 5.24
CA HIS A 63 -7.69 -9.99 4.56
C HIS A 63 -8.86 -10.13 5.55
N PRO A 64 -10.10 -9.73 5.21
CA PRO A 64 -10.50 -9.11 3.93
C PRO A 64 -10.16 -7.62 3.84
N PHE A 65 -10.06 -6.90 4.95
CA PHE A 65 -9.76 -5.46 4.96
C PHE A 65 -8.48 -5.16 5.73
N PRO A 66 -7.79 -4.05 5.39
CA PRO A 66 -6.65 -3.58 6.17
C PRO A 66 -6.99 -3.38 7.65
N GLN A 67 -6.02 -3.64 8.53
CA GLN A 67 -6.17 -3.54 9.98
C GLN A 67 -5.16 -2.56 10.57
N ALA A 68 -5.38 -2.18 11.83
CA ALA A 68 -4.57 -1.16 12.52
C ALA A 68 -4.49 0.11 11.68
N LEU A 69 -5.66 0.57 11.21
CA LEU A 69 -5.75 1.80 10.44
C LEU A 69 -5.58 2.98 11.38
N GLU A 70 -4.56 3.77 11.12
CA GLU A 70 -4.31 5.05 11.76
C GLU A 70 -4.50 6.15 10.73
N SER A 71 -4.89 7.34 11.17
CA SER A 71 -5.06 8.49 10.29
C SER A 71 -4.52 9.75 10.92
N PHE A 72 -3.94 10.61 10.08
CA PHE A 72 -3.41 11.90 10.50
C PHE A 72 -3.55 12.92 9.37
N SER A 73 -3.53 14.20 9.73
CA SER A 73 -3.54 15.28 8.73
C SER A 73 -2.12 15.67 8.34
N LEU A 74 -1.88 15.87 7.04
CA LEU A 74 -0.64 16.44 6.51
C LEU A 74 -0.35 17.83 7.10
N LYS A 75 -1.36 18.55 7.59
CA LYS A 75 -1.24 19.86 8.27
C LYS A 75 -0.49 19.77 9.59
N GLU A 76 -0.48 18.60 10.23
CA GLU A 76 0.22 18.34 11.49
C GLU A 76 1.67 17.90 11.26
N VAL A 77 1.99 17.52 10.03
CA VAL A 77 3.31 17.04 9.62
C VAL A 77 4.24 18.22 9.35
N SER A 78 5.36 18.29 10.05
CA SER A 78 6.41 19.30 9.85
C SER A 78 7.33 18.94 8.69
N LYS A 79 7.65 17.66 8.49
CA LYS A 79 8.57 17.19 7.44
C LYS A 79 8.12 15.83 6.86
N ILE A 80 8.31 15.66 5.55
CA ILE A 80 8.07 14.40 4.84
C ILE A 80 9.37 14.02 4.14
N ASP A 81 9.97 12.90 4.52
CA ASP A 81 11.23 12.41 3.94
C ASP A 81 11.05 11.02 3.31
N LEU A 82 11.75 10.78 2.20
CA LEU A 82 11.99 9.43 1.72
C LEU A 82 13.21 8.86 2.46
N LEU A 83 13.02 7.74 3.14
CA LEU A 83 14.10 6.96 3.74
C LEU A 83 14.37 5.70 2.93
N VAL A 84 15.64 5.35 2.74
CA VAL A 84 16.05 4.04 2.22
C VAL A 84 17.07 3.45 3.19
N ASN A 85 16.77 2.25 3.71
CA ASN A 85 17.55 1.60 4.75
C ASN A 85 17.70 2.44 6.05
N GLY A 86 16.74 3.34 6.31
CA GLY A 86 16.73 4.22 7.48
C GLY A 86 17.45 5.56 7.28
N GLU A 87 18.06 5.79 6.12
CA GLU A 87 18.74 7.06 5.81
C GLU A 87 17.86 7.92 4.90
N SER A 88 17.82 9.23 5.16
CA SER A 88 17.11 10.20 4.33
C SER A 88 17.84 10.38 3.01
N ILE A 89 17.13 10.21 1.89
CA ILE A 89 17.69 10.31 0.54
C ILE A 89 16.94 11.36 -0.29
N SER A 90 17.64 11.98 -1.23
CA SER A 90 17.03 12.95 -2.16
C SER A 90 16.09 12.27 -3.15
N LEU A 91 15.02 12.96 -3.54
CA LEU A 91 14.08 12.50 -4.57
C LEU A 91 14.65 12.59 -5.99
N ASP A 92 15.71 13.39 -6.21
CA ASP A 92 16.27 13.62 -7.55
C ASP A 92 17.01 12.40 -8.12
N ASP A 93 17.68 11.63 -7.26
CA ASP A 93 18.43 10.42 -7.63
C ASP A 93 18.30 9.33 -6.55
N PRO A 94 17.11 8.72 -6.40
CA PRO A 94 16.90 7.72 -5.38
C PRO A 94 17.63 6.41 -5.75
N PRO A 95 18.18 5.70 -4.76
CA PRO A 95 18.87 4.43 -5.01
C PRO A 95 17.92 3.40 -5.63
N ARG A 96 18.42 2.59 -6.56
CA ARG A 96 17.60 1.57 -7.26
C ARG A 96 17.09 0.45 -6.36
N ARG A 97 17.70 0.25 -5.19
CA ARG A 97 17.41 -0.86 -4.27
C ARG A 97 17.53 -0.42 -2.82
N GLY A 98 16.83 -1.13 -1.94
CA GLY A 98 16.89 -0.96 -0.50
C GLY A 98 15.55 -1.26 0.16
N LYS A 99 15.42 -0.92 1.44
CA LYS A 99 14.16 -0.95 2.17
C LYS A 99 13.61 0.48 2.26
N PRO A 100 12.75 0.90 1.31
CA PRO A 100 12.19 2.24 1.32
C PRO A 100 11.06 2.40 2.34
N SER A 101 10.96 3.59 2.91
CA SER A 101 9.84 4.02 3.75
C SER A 101 9.69 5.54 3.67
N ILE A 102 8.46 6.04 3.77
CA ILE A 102 8.20 7.47 3.91
C ILE A 102 8.10 7.78 5.40
N ALA A 103 8.87 8.76 5.86
CA ALA A 103 8.83 9.25 7.23
C ALA A 103 8.05 10.57 7.30
N PHE A 104 7.05 10.62 8.17
CA PHE A 104 6.25 11.79 8.49
C PHE A 104 6.63 12.26 9.89
N THR A 105 7.41 13.33 9.99
CA THR A 105 7.73 13.95 11.27
C THR A 105 6.68 14.99 11.59
N PHE A 106 6.03 14.88 12.75
CA PHE A 106 5.01 15.80 13.22
C PHE A 106 5.62 17.04 13.86
N LYS A 107 4.84 18.12 13.97
CA LYS A 107 5.24 19.34 14.68
C LYS A 107 5.64 19.10 16.15
N GLN A 108 5.13 18.03 16.75
CA GLN A 108 5.39 17.62 18.13
C GLN A 108 6.61 16.67 18.27
N GLY A 109 7.27 16.32 17.17
CA GLY A 109 8.49 15.50 17.15
C GLY A 109 8.27 13.99 16.99
N GLU A 110 7.04 13.50 17.12
CA GLU A 110 6.69 12.13 16.75
C GLU A 110 6.99 11.87 15.27
N THR A 111 7.36 10.64 14.92
CA THR A 111 7.58 10.25 13.51
C THR A 111 6.87 8.95 13.21
N VAL A 112 6.04 8.97 12.16
CA VAL A 112 5.40 7.79 11.59
C VAL A 112 6.18 7.35 10.35
N MET A 113 6.50 6.06 10.25
CA MET A 113 7.20 5.49 9.11
C MET A 113 6.33 4.48 8.37
N ILE A 114 6.06 4.74 7.10
CA ILE A 114 5.22 3.90 6.26
C ILE A 114 6.11 3.16 5.26
N PRO A 115 6.24 1.82 5.33
CA PRO A 115 7.16 1.05 4.48
C PRO A 115 6.63 0.81 3.07
N PHE A 116 7.57 0.67 2.13
CA PHE A 116 7.32 0.38 0.72
C PHE A 116 8.15 -0.84 0.27
N THR A 117 7.67 -1.56 -0.75
CA THR A 117 8.45 -2.59 -1.46
C THR A 117 9.42 -1.97 -2.45
N GLU A 118 8.98 -0.95 -3.19
CA GLU A 118 9.74 -0.34 -4.27
C GLU A 118 10.13 1.10 -3.97
N VAL A 119 11.41 1.43 -4.23
CA VAL A 119 11.96 2.76 -3.95
C VAL A 119 11.36 3.80 -4.88
N SER A 120 11.19 3.45 -6.16
CA SER A 120 10.56 4.31 -7.19
C SER A 120 9.14 4.70 -6.81
N LEU A 121 8.35 3.77 -6.28
CA LEU A 121 6.99 4.04 -5.82
C LEU A 121 7.00 4.92 -4.58
N ALA A 122 7.88 4.65 -3.62
CA ALA A 122 8.04 5.50 -2.43
C ALA A 122 8.43 6.93 -2.81
N ALA A 123 9.34 7.13 -3.76
CA ALA A 123 9.76 8.44 -4.24
C ALA A 123 8.60 9.22 -4.89
N GLN A 124 7.83 8.58 -5.77
CA GLN A 124 6.65 9.21 -6.39
C GLN A 124 5.62 9.63 -5.34
N TRP A 125 5.37 8.78 -4.34
CA TRP A 125 4.48 9.11 -3.23
C TRP A 125 5.01 10.26 -2.38
N THR A 126 6.29 10.24 -1.99
CA THR A 126 6.90 11.33 -1.21
C THR A 126 6.79 12.66 -1.95
N GLN A 127 7.14 12.68 -3.24
CA GLN A 127 7.05 13.87 -4.07
C GLN A 127 5.62 14.43 -4.08
N LYS A 128 4.63 13.57 -4.37
CA LYS A 128 3.24 14.02 -4.46
C LYS A 128 2.70 14.54 -3.12
N LEU A 129 3.08 13.92 -2.00
CA LEU A 129 2.68 14.35 -0.66
C LEU A 129 3.33 15.67 -0.26
N GLN A 130 4.58 15.91 -0.68
CA GLN A 130 5.25 17.19 -0.50
C GLN A 130 4.58 18.30 -1.30
N GLU A 131 4.20 18.03 -2.56
CA GLU A 131 3.43 18.98 -3.40
C GLU A 131 2.08 19.34 -2.76
N LEU A 132 1.30 18.33 -2.35
CA LEU A 132 0.00 18.56 -1.70
C LEU A 132 0.12 19.42 -0.44
N LYS A 133 1.13 19.14 0.39
CA LYS A 133 1.40 19.96 1.57
C LYS A 133 1.82 21.39 1.22
N ALA A 134 2.53 21.61 0.12
CA ALA A 134 2.99 22.93 -0.30
C ALA A 134 1.87 23.78 -0.92
N GLU A 135 0.88 23.16 -1.57
CA GLU A 135 -0.27 23.84 -2.18
C GLU A 135 -1.24 24.46 -1.15
N GLU A 136 -1.15 24.07 0.13
CA GLU A 136 -2.00 24.56 1.21
C GLU A 136 -1.34 25.60 2.15
N VAL A 137 -0.04 25.90 1.98
CA VAL A 137 0.69 26.93 2.74
C VAL A 137 0.59 28.28 2.04
#